data_AF-A0A4V0XEC0-F1
#
_entry.id   AF-A0A4V0XEC0-F1
#
_cell.length_a   1.000
_cell.length_b   1.000
_cell.length_c   1.000
_cell.angle_alpha   90.00
_cell.angle_beta   90.00
_cell.angle_gamma   90.00
#
_symmetry.space_group_name_H-M   'P 1'
#
loop_
_entity.id
_entity.type
_entity.pdbx_description
1 polymer ?
#
loop_
_entity_poly.entity_id
_entity_poly.type
_entity_poly.pdbx_seq_one_letter_code
_entity_poly.pdbx_strand_id
1 'polypeptide(L)' 'MREVVFRVLAERPGHLEAQAESLPIRITAPTLEELQHEAREALIQYMGPAHCAYRVRVRRDPGAAVSSIRPVGRPAVLCR' A
#
# COMPACT_ATOMS: atom_id res chain seq x y z
N MET A 1 -16.20 -13.97 8.01
CA MET A 1 -15.65 -12.60 7.88
C MET A 1 -14.92 -12.52 6.54
N ARG A 2 -15.29 -11.59 5.66
CA ARG A 2 -14.72 -11.44 4.30
C ARG A 2 -13.49 -10.55 4.34
N GLU A 3 -12.60 -10.67 3.36
CA GLU A 3 -11.42 -9.80 3.23
C GLU A 3 -11.57 -8.87 2.02
N VAL A 4 -11.21 -7.60 2.19
CA VAL A 4 -10.99 -6.65 1.09
C VAL A 4 -9.52 -6.33 1.06
N VAL A 5 -8.88 -6.70 -0.06
CA VAL A 5 -7.46 -6.49 -0.27
C VAL A 5 -7.28 -5.24 -1.11
N PHE A 6 -6.51 -4.29 -0.60
CA PHE A 6 -6.03 -3.10 -1.31
C PHE A 6 -4.62 -3.37 -1.82
N ARG A 7 -4.45 -3.38 -3.14
CA ARG A 7 -3.15 -3.49 -3.78
C ARG A 7 -2.57 -2.12 -4.04
N VAL A 8 -1.32 -1.92 -3.60
CA VAL A 8 -0.58 -0.69 -3.88
C VAL A 8 -0.20 -0.66 -5.36
N LEU A 9 -0.70 0.33 -6.10
CA LEU A 9 -0.45 0.54 -7.52
C LEU A 9 0.79 1.41 -7.76
N ALA A 10 1.00 2.40 -6.91
CA ALA A 10 2.15 3.29 -6.99
C ALA A 10 2.68 3.59 -5.59
N GLU A 11 4.01 3.55 -5.46
CA GLU A 11 4.71 3.93 -4.24
C GLU A 11 5.78 4.96 -4.62
N ARG A 12 5.65 6.16 -4.08
CA ARG A 12 6.59 7.28 -4.21
C ARG A 12 6.83 7.88 -2.82
N PRO A 13 7.95 8.57 -2.58
CA PRO A 13 8.18 9.25 -1.31
C PRO A 13 7.03 10.20 -0.98
N GLY A 14 6.33 9.95 0.14
CA GLY A 14 5.17 10.74 0.57
C GLY A 14 3.90 10.55 -0.27
N HIS A 15 3.84 9.54 -1.14
CA HIS A 15 2.64 9.23 -1.91
C HIS A 15 2.53 7.73 -2.21
N LEU A 16 1.55 7.09 -1.59
CA LEU A 16 1.09 5.74 -1.84
C LEU A 16 -0.27 5.80 -2.50
N GLU A 17 -0.48 4.97 -3.50
CA GLU A 17 -1.77 4.78 -4.14
C GLU A 17 -2.13 3.30 -4.07
N ALA A 18 -3.37 3.00 -3.66
CA ALA A 18 -3.88 1.64 -3.65
C ALA A 18 -5.31 1.52 -4.19
N GLN A 19 -5.61 0.34 -4.72
CA GLN A 19 -6.92 0.00 -5.25
C GLN A 19 -7.41 -1.32 -4.65
N ALA A 20 -8.68 -1.37 -4.27
CA ALA A 20 -9.31 -2.60 -3.81
C ALA A 20 -9.46 -3.59 -4.98
N GLU A 21 -9.15 -4.87 -4.76
CA GLU A 21 -9.25 -5.90 -5.80
C GLU A 21 -10.70 -6.23 -6.15
N SER A 22 -11.56 -6.26 -5.13
CA SER A 22 -12.95 -6.71 -5.25
C SER A 22 -13.94 -5.56 -5.40
N LEU A 23 -13.49 -4.30 -5.28
CA LEU A 23 -14.35 -3.12 -5.24
C LEU A 23 -13.72 -2.00 -6.07
N PRO A 24 -14.53 -1.14 -6.71
CA PRO A 24 -14.03 0.01 -7.46
C PRO A 24 -13.60 1.17 -6.54
N ILE A 25 -12.87 0.87 -5.46
CA ILE A 25 -12.39 1.84 -4.47
C ILE A 25 -10.89 2.08 -4.71
N ARG A 26 -10.52 3.35 -4.84
CA ARG A 26 -9.14 3.81 -4.96
C ARG A 26 -8.86 4.83 -3.88
N ILE A 27 -7.70 4.69 -3.23
CA ILE A 27 -7.27 5.52 -2.11
C ILE A 27 -5.84 5.96 -2.33
N THR A 28 -5.48 7.11 -1.77
CA THR A 28 -4.13 7.66 -1.80
C THR A 28 -3.76 8.19 -0.44
N ALA A 29 -2.54 7.95 0.01
CA ALA A 29 -2.08 8.41 1.31
C ALA A 29 -0.56 8.57 1.33
N PRO A 30 0.02 9.42 2.19
CA PRO A 30 1.47 9.62 2.25
C PRO A 30 2.22 8.46 2.92
N THR A 31 1.55 7.70 3.79
CA THR A 31 2.13 6.62 4.59
C THR A 31 1.22 5.39 4.59
N LEU A 32 1.76 4.25 5.02
CA LEU A 32 1.01 3.00 5.11
C LEU A 32 -0.10 3.05 6.17
N GLU A 33 0.14 3.76 7.27
CA GLU A 33 -0.84 3.96 8.35
C GLU A 33 -2.01 4.80 7.85
N GLU A 34 -1.73 5.93 7.18
CA GLU A 34 -2.78 6.73 6.57
C GLU A 34 -3.50 5.97 5.46
N LEU A 35 -2.80 5.15 4.68
CA LEU A 35 -3.44 4.30 3.66
C LEU A 35 -4.41 3.29 4.27
N GLN A 36 -4.10 2.75 5.46
CA GLN A 36 -5.00 1.87 6.19
C GLN A 36 -6.20 2.62 6.77
N HIS A 37 -6.00 3.86 7.23
CA HIS A 37 -7.07 4.73 7.66
C HIS A 37 -8.02 5.03 6.49
N GLU A 38 -7.50 5.51 5.37
CA GLU A 38 -8.27 5.79 4.15
C GLU A 38 -9.00 4.55 3.62
N ALA A 39 -8.35 3.38 3.66
CA ALA A 39 -8.99 2.12 3.27
C ALA A 39 -10.23 1.80 4.12
N ARG A 40 -10.16 2.07 5.42
CA ARG A 40 -11.28 1.87 6.34
C ARG A 40 -12.40 2.88 6.06
N GLU A 41 -12.06 4.15 5.98
CA GLU A 41 -13.03 5.23 5.74
C GLU A 41 -13.75 5.03 4.40
N ALA A 42 -13.00 4.71 3.33
CA ALA A 42 -13.59 4.42 2.03
C ALA A 42 -14.51 3.18 2.06
N LEU A 43 -14.18 2.16 2.86
CA LEU A 43 -15.04 0.99 3.04
C LEU A 43 -16.32 1.32 3.81
N ILE A 44 -16.23 2.17 4.84
CA ILE A 44 -17.39 2.64 5.60
C ILE A 44 -18.29 3.46 4.68
N GLN A 45 -17.75 4.35 3.86
CA GLN A 45 -18.52 5.15 2.90
C GLN A 45 -19.20 4.27 1.84
N TYR A 46 -18.52 3.23 1.35
CA TYR A 46 -19.05 2.36 0.30
C TYR A 46 -20.07 1.31 0.81
N MET A 47 -19.82 0.68 1.96
CA MET A 47 -20.63 -0.42 2.50
C MET A 47 -21.58 0.01 3.62
N GLY A 48 -21.39 1.19 4.20
CA GLY A 48 -22.14 1.65 5.37
C GLY A 48 -22.01 0.67 6.55
N PRO A 49 -23.10 0.35 7.27
CA PRO A 49 -23.08 -0.58 8.42
C PRO A 49 -22.55 -1.98 8.11
N ALA A 50 -22.57 -2.41 6.84
CA ALA A 50 -22.11 -3.74 6.43
C ALA A 50 -20.57 -3.88 6.44
N HIS A 51 -19.81 -2.79 6.60
CA HIS A 51 -18.35 -2.82 6.63
C HIS A 51 -17.79 -3.74 7.73
N CYS A 52 -18.51 -3.94 8.84
CA CYS A 52 -18.12 -4.83 9.95
C CYS A 52 -17.95 -6.30 9.53
N ALA A 53 -18.55 -6.73 8.42
CA ALA A 53 -18.38 -8.08 7.89
C ALA A 53 -17.02 -8.27 7.17
N TYR A 54 -16.27 -7.18 6.95
CA TYR A 54 -15.07 -7.14 6.13
C TYR A 54 -13.81 -6.81 6.95
N ARG A 55 -12.69 -7.41 6.56
CA ARG A 55 -11.35 -7.13 7.09
C ARG A 55 -10.49 -6.49 6.00
N VAL A 56 -9.88 -5.36 6.31
CA VAL A 56 -8.99 -4.64 5.39
C VAL A 56 -7.61 -5.27 5.43
N ARG A 57 -7.02 -5.54 4.25
CA ARG A 57 -5.61 -5.88 4.10
C ARG A 57 -4.99 -5.05 3.01
N VAL A 58 -3.84 -4.46 3.29
CA VAL A 58 -3.04 -3.78 2.28
C VAL A 58 -1.93 -4.73 1.84
N ARG A 59 -1.77 -4.92 0.52
CA ARG A 59 -0.68 -5.68 -0.07
C ARG A 59 0.15 -4.76 -0.95
N ARG A 60 1.44 -4.68 -0.63
CA ARG A 60 2.44 -4.15 -1.54
C ARG A 60 2.86 -5.27 -2.48
N ASP A 61 2.75 -5.05 -3.78
CA ASP A 61 3.38 -5.96 -4.73
C ASP A 61 4.90 -5.75 -4.64
N PRO A 62 5.72 -6.83 -4.62
CA PRO A 62 7.17 -6.70 -4.58
C PRO A 62 7.74 -5.91 -5.77
N GLY A 63 6.98 -5.77 -6.86
CA GLY A 63 7.33 -4.91 -8.00
C GLY A 63 7.13 -3.41 -7.76
N ALA A 64 6.29 -3.00 -6.80
CA ALA A 64 6.07 -1.58 -6.48
C ALA A 64 7.14 -1.01 -5.54
N ALA A 65 7.84 -1.88 -4.78
CA ALA A 65 8.72 -1.47 -3.69
C ALA A 65 10.18 -1.18 -4.11
N VAL A 66 10.57 -1.32 -5.38
CA VAL A 66 12.00 -1.21 -5.75
C VAL A 66 12.23 -0.42 -7.03
N SER A 67 12.27 0.91 -6.91
CA SER A 67 12.92 1.77 -7.91
C SER A 67 13.71 2.91 -7.26
N SER A 68 14.50 2.67 -6.20
CA SER A 68 15.53 3.63 -5.77
C SER A 68 16.52 3.13 -4.71
N ILE A 69 16.87 1.85 -4.65
CA ILE A 69 18.08 1.46 -3.89
C ILE A 69 19.15 1.11 -4.92
N ARG A 70 19.85 2.14 -5.42
CA ARG A 70 21.16 1.92 -6.01
C ARG A 70 22.04 1.37 -4.88
N PRO A 71 22.61 0.16 -4.99
CA PRO A 71 23.63 -0.24 -4.03
C PRO A 71 24.77 0.75 -4.19
N VAL A 72 25.03 1.56 -3.16
CA VAL A 72 26.24 2.38 -3.11
C VAL A 72 27.39 1.36 -3.09
N GLY A 73 28.07 1.23 -4.23
CA GLY A 73 29.21 0.34 -4.35
C GLY A 73 30.25 0.76 -3.32
N ARG A 74 30.49 -0.09 -2.32
CA ARG A 74 31.65 0.05 -1.44
C ARG A 74 32.90 -0.05 -2.34
N PRO A 75 33.80 0.94 -2.37
CA PRO A 75 35.09 0.73 -2.98
C PRO A 75 35.82 -0.33 -2.16
N ALA A 76 36.20 -1.43 -2.81
CA ALA A 76 37.07 -2.43 -2.23
C ALA A 76 38.44 -1.78 -2.00
N VAL A 77 38.75 -1.44 -0.75
CA VAL A 77 40.11 -1.07 -0.35
C VAL A 77 40.90 -2.37 -0.29
N LEU A 78 41.65 -2.63 -1.35
CA LEU A 78 42.63 -3.72 -1.42
C LEU A 78 43.87 -3.26 -0.64
N CYS A 79 44.08 -3.83 0.55
CA CYS A 79 45.37 -3.72 1.22
C CYS A 79 46.40 -4.58 0.48
N ARG A 80 47.46 -3.95 -0.03
CA ARG A 80 48.82 -4.51 0.04
C ARG A 80 49.88 -3.43 -0.13
#